data_AF-A0A6I9PR73-F1
#
_entry.id   AF-A0A6I9PR73-F1
#
_cell.length_a   1.000
_cell.length_b   1.000
_cell.length_c   1.000
_cell.angle_alpha   90.00
_cell.angle_beta   90.00
_cell.angle_gamma   90.00
#
_symmetry.space_group_name_H-M   'P 1'
#
loop_
_entity.id
_entity.type
_entity.pdbx_description
1 polymer ?
#
loop_
_entity_poly.entity_id
_entity_poly.type
_entity_poly.pdbx_seq_one_letter_code
_entity_poly.pdbx_strand_id
1 'polypeptide(L)'
;SCGEPPRVPGAKVFGKKRLRFETNSRLRYYCEDGFLQKLNPVISCLPSGQWEEPLITCIQAPSKEEDPVTSLPVRREEVTEITEVTEITEVTEITEVTEVTEVTGVQETVTEKTVWLF
;
A
#
# COMPACT_ATOMS: atom_id res chain seq x y z
N SER A 1 34.02 23.70 -20.74
CA SER A 1 32.92 23.04 -21.47
C SER A 1 33.02 21.54 -21.29
N CYS A 2 31.89 20.88 -21.09
CA CYS A 2 31.83 19.43 -20.90
C CYS A 2 31.45 18.71 -22.20
N GLY A 3 31.86 17.44 -22.29
CA GLY A 3 31.46 16.53 -23.36
C GLY A 3 30.13 15.83 -23.05
N GLU A 4 29.99 14.60 -23.51
CA GLU A 4 28.79 13.79 -23.25
C GLU A 4 28.60 13.55 -21.73
N PRO A 5 27.36 13.67 -21.21
CA PRO A 5 27.08 13.41 -19.81
C PRO A 5 27.28 11.94 -19.42
N PRO A 6 27.62 11.66 -18.14
CA PRO A 6 27.84 10.30 -17.66
C PRO A 6 26.60 9.42 -17.81
N ARG A 7 26.79 8.12 -18.03
CA ARG A 7 25.69 7.17 -18.12
C ARG A 7 25.22 6.78 -16.72
N VAL A 8 23.92 6.88 -16.47
CA VAL A 8 23.27 6.42 -15.24
C VAL A 8 22.37 5.23 -15.58
N PRO A 9 22.51 4.08 -14.88
CA PRO A 9 21.65 2.91 -15.12
C PRO A 9 20.17 3.22 -14.89
N GLY A 10 19.31 2.79 -15.83
CA GLY A 10 17.87 3.01 -15.75
C GLY A 10 17.44 4.48 -15.87
N ALA A 11 18.32 5.38 -16.30
CA ALA A 11 18.02 6.79 -16.50
C ALA A 11 18.43 7.31 -17.87
N LYS A 12 17.70 8.32 -18.34
CA LYS A 12 17.93 9.06 -19.58
C LYS A 12 18.07 10.54 -19.28
N VAL A 13 18.79 11.26 -20.13
CA VAL A 13 18.93 12.72 -20.02
C VAL A 13 17.78 13.40 -20.75
N PHE A 14 17.20 14.44 -20.16
CA PHE A 14 16.16 15.23 -20.79
C PHE A 14 16.70 16.05 -21.96
N GLY A 15 15.93 16.13 -23.05
CA GLY A 15 16.24 16.96 -24.21
C GLY A 15 17.10 16.26 -25.27
N LYS A 16 17.61 17.05 -26.23
CA LYS A 16 18.40 16.54 -27.36
C LYS A 16 19.84 16.30 -26.95
N LYS A 17 20.43 15.21 -27.43
CA LYS A 17 21.87 14.96 -27.31
C LYS A 17 22.64 16.11 -27.98
N ARG A 18 23.65 16.62 -27.28
CA ARG A 18 24.58 17.63 -27.79
C ARG A 18 26.00 17.10 -27.62
N LEU A 19 26.88 17.44 -28.56
CA LEU A 19 28.29 17.07 -28.49
C LEU A 19 29.06 17.88 -27.44
N ARG A 20 28.56 19.07 -27.08
CA ARG A 20 29.25 20.00 -26.18
C ARG A 20 28.27 20.81 -25.35
N PHE A 21 28.64 21.00 -24.09
CA PHE A 21 27.89 21.78 -23.10
C PHE A 21 28.78 22.87 -22.52
N GLU A 22 28.22 24.06 -22.35
CA GLU A 22 28.92 25.21 -21.76
C GLU A 22 29.17 24.98 -20.27
N THR A 23 30.20 25.64 -19.72
CA THR A 23 30.46 25.60 -18.28
C THR A 23 29.23 26.11 -17.51
N ASN A 24 28.90 25.49 -16.39
CA ASN A 24 27.69 25.71 -15.59
C ASN A 24 26.37 25.30 -16.28
N SER A 25 26.43 24.66 -17.45
CA SER A 25 25.24 24.02 -18.04
C SER A 25 24.68 22.99 -17.06
N ARG A 26 23.36 22.96 -16.89
CA ARG A 26 22.67 22.01 -16.03
C ARG A 26 21.90 21.01 -16.87
N LEU A 27 22.02 19.73 -16.52
CA LEU A 27 21.29 18.65 -17.15
C LEU A 27 20.44 17.92 -16.11
N ARG A 28 19.28 17.45 -16.55
CA ARG A 28 18.35 16.69 -15.72
C ARG A 28 18.21 15.29 -16.28
N TYR A 29 18.43 14.29 -15.43
CA TYR A 29 18.07 12.91 -15.71
C TYR A 29 16.60 12.65 -15.38
N TYR A 30 16.05 11.62 -15.99
CA TYR A 30 14.78 11.02 -15.62
C TYR A 30 14.93 9.51 -15.65
N CYS A 31 14.31 8.82 -14.69
CA CYS A 31 14.28 7.36 -14.72
C CYS A 31 13.38 6.87 -15.85
N GLU A 32 13.77 5.75 -16.45
CA GLU A 32 12.98 5.09 -17.48
C GLU A 32 11.67 4.51 -16.91
N ASP A 33 10.73 4.19 -17.79
CA ASP A 33 9.45 3.60 -17.39
C ASP A 33 9.67 2.31 -16.57
N GLY A 34 8.91 2.16 -15.49
CA GLY A 34 9.09 1.06 -14.54
C GLY A 34 10.21 1.27 -13.52
N PHE A 35 10.83 2.46 -13.45
CA PHE A 35 11.77 2.83 -12.40
C PHE A 35 11.28 4.01 -11.55
N LEU A 36 11.54 3.94 -10.24
CA LEU A 36 11.32 5.04 -9.29
C LEU A 36 12.60 5.85 -9.12
N GLN A 37 12.46 7.17 -9.26
CA GLN A 37 13.56 8.12 -9.03
C GLN A 37 13.78 8.35 -7.54
N LYS A 38 15.03 8.20 -7.11
CA LYS A 38 15.54 8.65 -5.81
C LYS A 38 16.66 9.68 -6.02
N LEU A 39 16.81 10.57 -5.05
CA LEU A 39 17.84 11.62 -4.99
C LEU A 39 17.73 12.67 -6.11
N ASN A 40 18.69 13.59 -6.14
CA ASN A 40 18.69 14.74 -7.06
C ASN A 40 19.07 14.32 -8.49
N PRO A 41 18.21 14.55 -9.50
CA PRO A 41 18.46 14.19 -10.89
C PRO A 41 19.28 15.22 -11.67
N VAL A 42 19.72 16.31 -11.05
CA VAL A 42 20.36 17.42 -11.74
C VAL A 42 21.86 17.42 -11.51
N ILE A 43 22.63 17.46 -12.59
CA ILE A 43 24.08 17.65 -12.57
C ILE A 43 24.45 18.96 -13.27
N SER A 44 25.59 19.54 -12.89
CA SER A 44 26.16 20.72 -13.54
C SER A 44 27.51 20.41 -14.22
N CYS A 45 27.82 21.15 -15.29
CA CYS A 45 29.12 21.11 -15.94
C CYS A 45 30.12 21.98 -15.18
N LEU A 46 31.14 21.38 -14.57
CA LEU A 46 32.11 22.08 -13.75
C LEU A 46 33.09 22.92 -14.60
N PRO A 47 33.72 23.95 -14.01
CA PRO A 47 34.79 24.71 -14.66
C PRO A 47 35.98 23.85 -15.10
N SER A 48 36.21 22.71 -14.45
CA SER A 48 37.21 21.71 -14.84
C SER A 48 36.93 21.03 -16.19
N GLY A 49 35.74 21.20 -16.75
CA GLY A 49 35.29 20.52 -17.97
C GLY A 49 34.76 19.10 -17.72
N GLN A 50 34.62 18.71 -16.45
CA GLN A 50 33.99 17.45 -16.06
C GLN A 50 32.56 17.70 -15.55
N TRP A 51 31.72 16.68 -15.69
CA TRP A 51 30.39 16.70 -15.09
C TRP A 51 30.47 16.45 -13.59
N GLU A 52 29.60 17.10 -12.81
CA GLU A 52 29.34 16.69 -11.43
C GLU A 52 28.91 15.23 -11.36
N GLU A 53 29.24 14.59 -10.23
CA GLU A 53 28.87 13.20 -9.99
C GLU A 53 27.33 13.06 -9.88
N PRO A 54 26.70 12.22 -10.71
CA PRO A 54 25.25 12.04 -10.67
C PRO A 54 24.84 11.29 -9.39
N LEU A 55 24.10 11.97 -8.52
CA LEU A 55 23.58 11.39 -7.27
C LEU A 55 22.24 10.67 -7.45
N ILE A 56 21.63 10.72 -8.65
CA ILE A 56 20.36 10.06 -8.94
C ILE A 56 20.48 8.54 -8.83
N THR A 57 19.46 7.91 -8.27
CA THR A 57 19.30 6.45 -8.27
C THR A 57 17.95 6.09 -8.87
N CYS A 58 17.95 5.22 -9.89
CA CYS A 58 16.74 4.64 -10.46
C CYS A 58 16.63 3.19 -9.98
N ILE A 59 15.63 2.92 -9.14
CA ILE A 59 15.31 1.57 -8.67
C ILE A 59 14.10 1.04 -9.43
N GLN A 60 14.05 -0.26 -9.73
CA GLN A 60 12.85 -0.83 -10.34
C GLN A 60 11.66 -0.54 -9.44
N ALA A 61 10.61 0.02 -10.01
CA ALA A 61 9.34 0.16 -9.34
C ALA A 61 8.84 -1.27 -9.04
N PRO A 62 8.23 -1.50 -7.87
CA PRO A 62 7.39 -2.69 -7.74
C PRO A 62 6.39 -2.62 -8.89
N SER A 63 6.29 -3.69 -9.68
CA SER A 63 5.20 -3.81 -10.63
C SER A 63 3.93 -3.52 -9.85
N LYS A 64 3.12 -2.60 -10.35
CA LYS A 64 1.69 -2.70 -10.08
C LYS A 64 1.22 -3.95 -10.84
N GLU A 65 1.61 -5.12 -10.35
CA GLU A 65 0.64 -6.21 -10.35
C GLU A 65 -0.55 -5.61 -9.61
N GLU A 66 -1.70 -5.56 -10.28
CA GLU A 66 -2.99 -5.46 -9.61
C GLU A 66 -2.90 -6.34 -8.38
N ASP A 67 -3.02 -5.72 -7.20
CA ASP A 67 -2.89 -6.35 -5.89
C ASP A 67 -2.09 -7.67 -5.89
N PRO A 68 -0.80 -7.67 -5.51
CA PRO A 68 -0.35 -8.84 -4.81
C PRO A 68 -1.21 -8.83 -3.55
N VAL A 69 -2.22 -9.71 -3.50
CA VAL A 69 -2.63 -10.30 -2.23
C VAL A 69 -1.30 -10.66 -1.59
N THR A 70 -0.88 -9.79 -0.67
CA THR A 70 0.28 -10.00 0.15
C THR A 70 -0.15 -11.17 1.00
N SER A 71 0.09 -12.36 0.45
CA SER A 71 0.27 -13.61 1.12
C SER A 71 1.67 -13.61 1.76
N LEU A 72 2.06 -12.50 2.40
CA LEU A 72 2.55 -12.69 3.75
C LEU A 72 1.32 -13.15 4.52
N PRO A 73 1.41 -14.16 5.39
CA PRO A 73 0.38 -14.31 6.38
C PRO A 73 0.47 -13.01 7.19
N VAL A 74 -0.43 -12.05 6.91
CA VAL A 74 -1.00 -11.27 7.99
C VAL A 74 -1.51 -12.38 8.89
N ARG A 75 -0.72 -12.76 9.90
CA ARG A 75 -1.25 -13.38 11.10
C ARG A 75 -2.12 -12.29 11.68
N ARG A 76 -3.29 -12.11 11.08
CA ARG A 76 -4.48 -11.81 11.83
C ARG A 76 -4.48 -13.00 12.78
N GLU A 77 -4.10 -12.75 14.03
CA GLU A 77 -4.64 -13.54 15.11
C GLU A 77 -6.14 -13.29 15.01
N GLU A 78 -6.77 -13.97 14.06
CA GLU A 78 -8.18 -14.20 14.10
C GLU A 78 -8.27 -15.12 15.29
N VAL A 79 -8.64 -14.53 16.42
CA VAL A 79 -8.97 -15.27 17.62
C VAL A 79 -10.21 -16.08 17.25
N THR A 80 -9.97 -17.17 16.54
CA THR A 80 -10.98 -18.15 16.15
C THR A 80 -11.08 -19.10 17.30
N GLU A 81 -12.18 -18.91 18.02
CA GLU A 81 -12.81 -19.90 18.86
C GLU A 81 -12.08 -20.25 20.14
N ILE A 82 -12.81 -20.09 21.23
CA ILE A 82 -12.45 -20.60 22.54
C ILE A 82 -12.45 -22.12 22.41
N THR A 83 -11.32 -22.73 22.06
CA THR A 83 -11.18 -24.17 22.06
C THR A 83 -10.54 -24.57 23.38
N GLU A 84 -11.32 -25.32 24.16
CA GLU A 84 -11.00 -25.93 25.46
C GLU A 84 -11.35 -25.07 26.68
N VAL A 85 -12.62 -25.08 27.05
CA VAL A 85 -13.01 -24.85 28.45
C VAL A 85 -12.60 -26.11 29.23
N THR A 86 -11.39 -26.11 29.79
CA THR A 86 -10.95 -27.16 30.70
C THR A 86 -11.51 -26.89 32.09
N GLU A 87 -12.50 -27.68 32.45
CA GLU A 87 -13.05 -27.86 33.80
C GLU A 87 -13.63 -26.60 34.46
N ILE A 88 -14.97 -26.52 34.49
CA ILE A 88 -15.67 -25.69 35.45
C ILE A 88 -15.45 -26.30 36.84
N THR A 89 -14.38 -25.90 37.52
CA THR A 89 -14.17 -26.24 38.92
C THR A 89 -14.90 -25.19 39.76
N GLU A 90 -16.08 -25.61 40.25
CA GLU A 90 -16.84 -25.00 41.35
C GLU A 90 -17.81 -23.87 40.97
N VAL A 91 -19.04 -24.24 40.59
CA VAL A 91 -20.19 -23.34 40.73
C VAL A 91 -20.64 -23.43 42.18
N THR A 92 -20.17 -22.52 43.03
CA THR A 92 -20.66 -22.38 44.41
C THR A 92 -21.97 -21.59 44.40
N GLU A 93 -23.06 -22.35 44.24
CA GLU A 93 -24.44 -22.02 44.62
C GLU A 93 -25.15 -20.88 43.86
N ILE A 94 -26.24 -21.24 43.16
CA ILE A 94 -27.18 -20.27 42.59
C ILE A 94 -28.13 -19.82 43.69
N THR A 95 -27.89 -18.64 44.26
CA THR A 95 -28.80 -18.04 45.23
C THR A 95 -29.84 -17.17 44.52
N GLU A 96 -30.96 -17.82 44.18
CA GLU A 96 -32.32 -17.27 43.99
C GLU A 96 -32.70 -16.58 42.66
N VAL A 97 -33.91 -16.90 42.19
CA VAL A 97 -34.59 -16.24 41.08
C VAL A 97 -35.63 -15.29 41.68
N THR A 98 -35.47 -13.99 41.46
CA THR A 98 -36.23 -12.99 42.22
C THR A 98 -37.49 -12.46 41.57
N GLU A 99 -37.81 -12.73 40.29
CA GLU A 99 -39.20 -12.59 39.79
C GLU A 99 -39.37 -12.98 38.32
N VAL A 100 -40.54 -13.54 37.99
CA VAL A 100 -41.01 -13.74 36.62
C VAL A 100 -42.08 -12.69 36.35
N THR A 101 -41.81 -11.74 35.47
CA THR A 101 -42.69 -10.58 35.31
C THR A 101 -43.82 -10.76 34.30
N GLU A 102 -43.73 -11.67 33.32
CA GLU A 102 -44.86 -11.95 32.43
C GLU A 102 -44.55 -13.11 31.48
N VAL A 103 -45.43 -14.10 31.41
CA VAL A 103 -45.41 -15.09 30.33
C VAL A 103 -46.84 -15.41 29.92
N THR A 104 -47.35 -14.75 28.89
CA THR A 104 -48.61 -15.17 28.26
C THR A 104 -48.75 -14.61 26.84
N GLY A 105 -48.76 -15.52 25.86
CA GLY A 105 -49.49 -15.30 24.61
C GLY A 105 -48.63 -15.05 23.37
N VAL A 106 -48.04 -16.12 22.83
CA VAL A 106 -47.55 -16.11 21.45
C VAL A 106 -48.72 -16.41 20.53
N GLN A 107 -49.04 -15.51 19.60
CA GLN A 107 -49.95 -15.78 18.48
C GLN A 107 -49.42 -15.16 17.18
N GLU A 108 -49.26 -16.01 16.17
CA GLU A 108 -48.84 -15.68 14.80
C GLU A 108 -49.89 -14.83 14.08
N THR A 109 -49.46 -13.83 13.30
CA THR A 109 -50.33 -13.13 12.36
C THR A 109 -49.77 -13.26 10.94
N VAL A 110 -50.42 -14.13 10.17
CA VAL A 110 -50.23 -14.34 8.75
C VAL A 110 -50.53 -13.03 8.01
N THR A 111 -49.54 -12.43 7.33
CA THR A 111 -49.79 -11.24 6.51
C THR A 111 -50.34 -11.68 5.14
N GLU A 112 -51.65 -11.52 4.99
CA GLU A 112 -52.41 -11.79 3.78
C GLU A 112 -51.97 -10.84 2.64
N LYS A 113 -51.09 -11.32 1.75
CA LYS A 113 -50.81 -10.67 0.45
C LYS A 113 -52.03 -10.85 -0.45
N THR A 114 -53.01 -9.94 -0.43
CA THR A 114 -53.84 -9.68 -1.62
C THR A 114 -54.69 -8.42 -1.46
N VAL A 115 -54.18 -7.27 -1.91
CA VAL A 115 -55.08 -6.23 -2.44
C VAL A 115 -54.54 -5.77 -3.78
N TRP A 116 -55.42 -5.89 -4.75
CA TRP A 116 -55.20 -5.83 -6.19
C TRP A 116 -55.01 -4.38 -6.64
N LEU A 117 -53.92 -4.09 -7.36
CA LEU A 117 -53.79 -2.86 -8.14
C LEU A 117 -54.57 -3.05 -9.44
N PHE A 118 -55.69 -2.36 -9.59
CA PHE A 118 -56.27 -1.99 -10.89
C PHE A 118 -56.18 -0.47 -11.02
#